data_AF-A0A2V1ISP3-F1
#
_entry.id   AF-A0A2V1ISP3-F1
#
_cell.length_a   1.000
_cell.length_b   1.000
_cell.length_c   1.000
_cell.angle_alpha   90.00
_cell.angle_beta   90.00
_cell.angle_gamma   90.00
#
_symmetry.space_group_name_H-M   'P 1'
#
loop_
_entity.id
_entity.type
_entity.pdbx_description
1 polymer ?
#
loop_
_entity_poly.entity_id
_entity_poly.type
_entity_poly.pdbx_seq_one_letter_code
_entity_poly.pdbx_strand_id
1 'polypeptide(L)'
;MKKILLPLVALLTAPAAIAETEVVTIVDHITSGTSNVINQPEELLKRLLPVEGVEEESKEEIARPVNGRMAGFRVQVFSDNNARTAKNEARSKQRIISSRFPQYQTYVMYTSPYWRLKVGDFRTQQDANAAADELRRAFPAYSKEIRVVRDRVTVHE
;
A
#
# COMPACT_ATOMS: atom_id res chain seq x y z
N MET A 1 20.73 -72.52 11.65
CA MET A 1 20.37 -71.11 11.90
C MET A 1 20.25 -70.40 10.56
N LYS A 2 19.02 -70.06 10.16
CA LYS A 2 18.66 -69.40 8.90
C LYS A 2 18.93 -67.90 9.00
N LYS A 3 19.66 -67.31 8.04
CA LYS A 3 19.65 -65.87 7.81
C LYS A 3 19.34 -65.62 6.34
N ILE A 4 18.22 -64.94 6.15
CA ILE A 4 17.47 -64.76 4.91
C ILE A 4 18.00 -63.52 4.20
N LEU A 5 18.27 -63.68 2.91
CA LEU A 5 18.64 -62.66 1.94
C LEU A 5 17.45 -61.69 1.73
N LEU A 6 17.63 -60.40 1.98
CA LEU A 6 16.64 -59.35 1.69
C LEU A 6 16.89 -58.76 0.29
N PRO A 7 15.90 -58.67 -0.61
CA PRO A 7 16.07 -57.98 -1.89
C PRO A 7 15.74 -56.49 -1.76
N LEU A 8 16.60 -55.66 -2.36
CA LEU A 8 16.46 -54.22 -2.50
C LEU A 8 15.47 -53.90 -3.63
N VAL A 9 14.30 -53.37 -3.29
CA VAL A 9 13.28 -52.92 -4.25
C VAL A 9 13.64 -51.50 -4.70
N ALA A 10 13.98 -51.34 -5.98
CA ALA A 10 14.15 -50.03 -6.61
C ALA A 10 12.78 -49.48 -7.04
N LEU A 11 12.37 -48.35 -6.43
CA LEU A 11 11.13 -47.66 -6.75
C LEU A 11 11.38 -46.71 -7.94
N LEU A 12 10.83 -47.05 -9.10
CA LEU A 12 10.83 -46.20 -10.29
C LEU A 12 9.76 -45.11 -10.15
N THR A 13 10.16 -43.84 -10.01
CA THR A 13 9.25 -42.70 -10.02
C THR A 13 9.03 -42.21 -11.45
N ALA A 14 7.80 -42.33 -11.96
CA ALA A 14 7.39 -41.75 -13.24
C ALA A 14 7.12 -40.24 -13.10
N PRO A 15 7.47 -39.40 -14.09
CA PRO A 15 7.07 -37.99 -14.09
C PRO A 15 5.57 -37.86 -14.40
N ALA A 16 4.85 -37.10 -13.57
CA ALA A 16 3.47 -36.74 -13.82
C ALA A 16 3.39 -35.77 -15.00
N ALA A 17 2.63 -36.14 -16.04
CA ALA A 17 2.31 -35.25 -17.14
C ALA A 17 1.38 -34.14 -16.63
N ILE A 18 1.83 -32.90 -16.74
CA ILE A 18 0.99 -31.71 -16.51
C ILE A 18 0.06 -31.61 -17.71
N ALA A 19 -1.24 -31.78 -17.48
CA ALA A 19 -2.24 -31.52 -18.49
C ALA A 19 -2.30 -30.01 -18.74
N GLU A 20 -1.79 -29.59 -19.90
CA GLU A 20 -2.00 -28.24 -20.43
C GLU A 20 -3.51 -28.04 -20.63
N THR A 21 -4.10 -27.17 -19.82
CA THR A 21 -5.49 -26.77 -20.02
C THR A 21 -5.52 -25.81 -21.19
N GLU A 22 -6.21 -26.15 -22.27
CA GLU A 22 -6.39 -25.25 -23.42
C GLU A 22 -7.12 -23.98 -22.95
N VAL A 23 -6.38 -22.87 -22.85
CA VAL A 23 -6.93 -21.57 -22.47
C VAL A 23 -7.60 -20.97 -23.70
N VAL A 24 -8.90 -21.24 -23.87
CA VAL A 24 -9.69 -20.59 -24.92
C VAL A 24 -9.85 -19.11 -24.59
N THR A 25 -9.32 -18.23 -25.43
CA THR A 25 -9.44 -16.78 -25.20
C THR A 25 -10.79 -16.25 -25.66
N ILE A 26 -11.22 -15.13 -25.08
CA ILE A 26 -12.44 -14.42 -25.52
C ILE A 26 -12.33 -14.00 -27.00
N VAL A 27 -11.11 -13.70 -27.47
CA VAL A 27 -10.85 -13.35 -28.87
C VAL A 27 -11.19 -14.54 -29.77
N ASP A 28 -10.70 -15.74 -29.45
CA ASP A 28 -10.98 -16.97 -30.20
C ASP A 28 -12.49 -17.26 -30.27
N HIS A 29 -13.20 -17.03 -29.16
CA HIS A 29 -14.65 -17.19 -29.12
C HIS A 29 -15.37 -16.20 -30.04
N ILE A 30 -14.95 -14.94 -30.11
CA ILE A 30 -15.60 -13.90 -30.93
C ILE A 30 -15.30 -14.10 -32.42
N THR A 31 -14.09 -14.54 -32.76
CA THR A 31 -13.68 -14.83 -34.15
C THR A 31 -14.19 -16.17 -34.67
N SER A 32 -14.74 -17.04 -33.81
CA SER A 32 -15.38 -18.29 -34.24
C SER A 32 -16.67 -18.06 -35.06
N GLY A 33 -17.26 -16.87 -34.98
CA GLY A 33 -18.42 -16.46 -35.77
C GLY A 33 -18.06 -15.89 -37.15
N THR A 34 -18.96 -16.06 -38.13
CA THR A 34 -18.71 -15.83 -39.57
C THR A 34 -18.42 -14.38 -40.01
N SER A 35 -18.31 -13.39 -39.13
CA SER A 35 -18.12 -11.99 -39.57
C SER A 35 -17.53 -11.03 -38.52
N ASN A 36 -16.61 -11.47 -37.66
CA ASN A 36 -15.97 -10.57 -36.69
C ASN A 36 -14.46 -10.49 -36.91
N VAL A 37 -13.95 -9.27 -37.12
CA VAL A 37 -12.51 -8.99 -37.21
C VAL A 37 -12.12 -8.10 -36.04
N ILE A 38 -11.29 -8.63 -35.13
CA ILE A 38 -10.76 -7.87 -33.99
C ILE A 38 -9.42 -7.27 -34.40
N ASN A 39 -9.35 -5.94 -34.47
CA ASN A 39 -8.09 -5.21 -34.65
C ASN A 39 -7.57 -4.78 -33.28
N GLN A 40 -6.75 -5.64 -32.67
CA GLN A 40 -6.14 -5.40 -31.35
C GLN A 40 -4.61 -5.49 -31.46
N PRO A 41 -3.86 -4.50 -30.92
CA PRO A 41 -2.40 -4.58 -30.84
C PRO A 41 -1.93 -5.69 -29.90
N GLU A 42 -0.79 -6.30 -30.22
CA GLU A 42 -0.22 -7.47 -29.51
C GLU A 42 0.02 -7.22 -28.01
N GLU A 43 0.35 -5.99 -27.63
CA GLU A 43 0.57 -5.58 -26.24
C GLU A 43 -0.68 -5.69 -25.34
N LEU A 44 -1.87 -5.62 -25.93
CA LEU A 44 -3.12 -5.83 -25.19
C LEU A 44 -3.44 -7.33 -25.07
N LEU A 45 -3.01 -8.15 -26.04
CA LEU A 45 -3.17 -9.60 -25.99
C LEU A 45 -2.40 -10.20 -24.81
N LYS A 46 -1.16 -9.72 -24.59
CA LYS A 46 -0.31 -10.13 -23.46
C LYS A 46 -0.92 -9.85 -22.08
N ARG A 47 -1.81 -8.85 -21.98
CA ARG A 47 -2.51 -8.49 -20.72
C ARG A 47 -3.76 -9.33 -20.46
N LEU A 48 -4.26 -10.05 -21.47
CA LEU A 48 -5.42 -10.93 -21.35
C LEU A 48 -5.03 -12.35 -20.89
N LEU A 49 -3.76 -12.72 -21.02
CA LEU A 49 -3.25 -13.98 -20.52
C LEU A 49 -3.26 -13.97 -18.97
N PRO A 50 -3.67 -15.07 -18.32
CA PRO A 50 -3.51 -15.23 -16.89
C PRO A 50 -2.05 -14.99 -16.53
N VAL A 51 -1.80 -14.13 -15.54
CA VAL A 51 -0.44 -13.95 -15.01
C VAL A 51 -0.11 -15.19 -14.19
N GLU A 52 0.43 -16.20 -14.86
CA GLU A 52 1.03 -17.34 -14.18
C GLU A 52 2.32 -16.87 -13.49
N GLY A 53 2.35 -16.97 -12.17
CA GLY A 53 3.56 -16.75 -11.38
C GLY A 53 4.01 -15.29 -11.30
N VAL A 54 3.25 -14.45 -10.59
CA VAL A 54 3.92 -13.47 -9.72
C VAL A 54 4.44 -14.24 -8.51
N GLU A 55 5.57 -14.91 -8.69
CA GLU A 55 6.50 -15.02 -7.57
C GLU A 55 6.81 -13.58 -7.17
N GLU A 56 6.53 -13.25 -5.90
CA GLU A 56 6.80 -11.95 -5.31
C GLU A 56 8.31 -11.72 -5.23
N GLU A 57 8.94 -11.49 -6.38
CA GLU A 57 10.28 -10.92 -6.43
C GLU A 57 10.13 -9.46 -6.02
N SER A 58 10.66 -9.19 -4.82
CA SER A 58 10.93 -7.89 -4.24
C SER A 58 11.69 -7.00 -5.22
N LYS A 59 10.98 -6.38 -6.15
CA LYS A 59 11.42 -5.15 -6.77
C LYS A 59 10.89 -4.03 -5.91
N GLU A 60 11.82 -3.33 -5.27
CA GLU A 60 11.70 -1.91 -4.93
C GLU A 60 11.46 -1.12 -6.24
N GLU A 61 10.34 -1.39 -6.89
CA GLU A 61 9.73 -0.44 -7.79
C GLU A 61 9.30 0.69 -6.87
N ILE A 62 10.05 1.78 -6.91
CA ILE A 62 9.57 3.09 -6.47
C ILE A 62 8.35 3.34 -7.34
N ALA A 63 7.21 2.80 -6.91
CA ALA A 63 5.93 2.91 -7.54
C ALA A 63 5.62 4.40 -7.53
N ARG A 64 5.99 5.08 -8.62
CA ARG A 64 5.62 6.45 -8.84
C ARG A 64 4.10 6.44 -8.89
N PRO A 65 3.44 6.95 -7.83
CA PRO A 65 2.00 6.85 -7.76
C PRO A 65 1.45 7.73 -8.87
N VAL A 66 0.54 7.17 -9.68
CA VAL A 66 -0.14 7.81 -10.82
C VAL A 66 -0.83 9.14 -10.43
N ASN A 67 -0.92 9.45 -9.13
CA ASN A 67 -1.56 10.65 -8.58
C ASN A 67 -0.60 11.57 -7.80
N GLY A 68 0.73 11.43 -7.93
CA GLY A 68 1.71 12.26 -7.19
C GLY A 68 1.65 12.13 -5.66
N ARG A 69 0.97 11.10 -5.15
CA ARG A 69 0.77 10.81 -3.73
C ARG A 69 1.49 9.53 -3.34
N MET A 70 2.67 9.65 -2.74
CA MET A 70 3.49 8.49 -2.35
C MET A 70 3.13 7.99 -0.96
N ALA A 71 3.43 6.72 -0.69
CA ALA A 71 3.39 6.20 0.66
C ALA A 71 4.41 6.96 1.52
N GLY A 72 3.99 7.43 2.68
CA GLY A 72 4.86 8.10 3.62
C GLY A 72 4.23 8.17 5.00
N PHE A 73 4.62 9.18 5.75
CA PHE A 73 4.29 9.31 7.15
C PHE A 73 3.82 10.73 7.46
N ARG A 74 2.87 10.84 8.38
CA ARG A 74 2.42 12.11 8.96
C ARG A 74 2.35 11.99 10.47
N VAL A 75 2.54 13.11 11.16
CA VAL A 75 2.42 13.16 12.61
C VAL A 75 1.00 13.55 12.97
N GLN A 76 0.24 12.65 13.57
CA GLN A 76 -1.06 12.97 14.16
C GLN A 76 -0.84 13.63 15.51
N VAL A 77 -1.43 14.81 15.73
CA VAL A 77 -1.29 15.60 16.96
C VAL A 77 -2.59 15.66 17.77
N PHE A 78 -3.74 15.48 17.13
CA PHE A 78 -5.06 15.48 17.78
C PHE A 78 -5.97 14.45 17.15
N SER A 79 -6.79 13.79 17.97
CA SER A 79 -7.87 12.92 17.52
C SER A 79 -8.98 12.86 18.57
N ASP A 80 -10.16 13.37 18.25
CA ASP A 80 -11.33 13.36 19.15
C ASP A 80 -12.63 13.16 18.35
N ASN A 81 -13.64 12.54 18.98
CA ASN A 81 -14.95 12.23 18.39
C ASN A 81 -16.08 13.15 18.86
N ASN A 82 -15.82 14.08 19.79
CA ASN A 82 -16.83 15.03 20.23
C ASN A 82 -17.23 15.98 19.09
N ALA A 83 -18.31 15.67 18.37
CA ALA A 83 -18.72 16.41 17.17
C ALA A 83 -18.96 17.91 17.41
N ARG A 84 -19.31 18.32 18.65
CA ARG A 84 -19.60 19.71 18.98
C ARG A 84 -18.33 20.54 19.21
N THR A 85 -17.28 19.96 19.80
CA THR A 85 -16.05 20.69 20.17
C THR A 85 -14.84 20.33 19.30
N ALA A 86 -14.69 19.07 18.88
CA ALA A 86 -13.48 18.55 18.27
C ALA A 86 -13.07 19.29 16.98
N LYS A 87 -14.04 19.72 16.16
CA LYS A 87 -13.77 20.53 14.95
C LYS A 87 -13.10 21.86 15.29
N ASN A 88 -13.59 22.54 16.33
CA ASN A 88 -13.10 23.85 16.74
C ASN A 88 -11.75 23.72 17.46
N GLU A 89 -11.58 22.68 18.28
CA GLU A 89 -10.31 22.37 18.92
C GLU A 89 -9.22 22.01 17.91
N ALA A 90 -9.53 21.12 16.95
CA ALA A 90 -8.59 20.74 15.89
C ALA A 90 -8.10 21.98 15.12
N ARG A 91 -9.01 22.90 14.77
CA ARG A 91 -8.67 24.15 14.07
C ARG A 91 -7.90 25.14 14.93
N SER A 92 -8.22 25.24 16.22
CA SER A 92 -7.47 26.09 17.14
C SER A 92 -6.04 25.58 17.32
N LYS A 93 -5.86 24.26 17.54
CA LYS A 93 -4.54 23.61 17.56
C LYS A 93 -3.81 23.78 16.23
N GLN A 94 -4.50 23.64 15.10
CA GLN A 94 -3.93 23.87 13.76
C GLN A 94 -3.33 25.26 13.62
N ARG A 95 -4.04 26.32 14.01
CA ARG A 95 -3.54 27.71 13.92
C ARG A 95 -2.29 27.91 14.77
N ILE A 96 -2.26 27.34 15.97
CA ILE A 96 -1.10 27.46 16.87
C ILE A 96 0.11 26.72 16.28
N ILE A 97 -0.08 25.49 15.78
CA ILE A 97 0.99 24.69 15.21
C ILE A 97 1.53 25.31 13.93
N SER A 98 0.66 25.71 13.00
CA SER A 98 1.07 26.36 11.75
C SER A 98 1.81 27.69 11.98
N SER A 99 1.47 28.42 13.04
CA SER A 99 2.19 29.66 13.41
C SER A 99 3.59 29.38 13.95
N ARG A 100 3.78 28.29 14.71
CA ARG A 100 5.07 27.94 15.32
C ARG A 100 5.97 27.10 14.41
N PHE A 101 5.36 26.28 13.55
CA PHE A 101 6.02 25.39 12.61
C PHE A 101 5.51 25.64 11.19
N PRO A 102 5.81 26.81 10.58
CA PRO A 102 5.33 27.14 9.24
C PRO A 102 5.92 26.22 8.16
N GLN A 103 7.03 25.52 8.45
CA GLN A 103 7.62 24.52 7.55
C GLN A 103 6.77 23.26 7.38
N TYR A 104 5.88 22.96 8.34
CA TYR A 104 5.05 21.76 8.28
C TYR A 104 3.62 22.12 7.88
N GLN A 105 3.15 21.53 6.80
CA GLN A 105 1.75 21.65 6.42
C GLN A 105 0.86 20.97 7.47
N THR A 106 -0.31 21.56 7.73
CA THR A 106 -1.27 21.04 8.72
C THR A 106 -2.58 20.66 8.06
N TYR A 107 -3.11 19.50 8.45
CA TYR A 107 -4.28 18.89 7.83
C TYR A 107 -5.31 18.55 8.90
N VAL A 108 -6.44 19.25 8.91
CA VAL A 108 -7.61 18.89 9.71
C VAL A 108 -8.56 18.08 8.84
N MET A 109 -8.77 16.82 9.20
CA MET A 109 -9.65 15.92 8.46
C MET A 109 -10.68 15.28 9.37
N TYR A 110 -11.89 15.09 8.85
CA TYR A 110 -12.91 14.28 9.49
C TYR A 110 -12.85 12.87 8.92
N THR A 111 -12.53 11.90 9.78
CA THR A 111 -12.63 10.48 9.46
C THR A 111 -13.56 9.87 10.49
N SER A 112 -14.81 9.65 10.08
CA SER A 112 -15.89 9.21 10.97
C SER A 112 -15.42 8.12 11.96
N PRO A 113 -15.69 8.28 13.26
CA PRO A 113 -16.38 9.39 13.94
C PRO A 113 -15.46 10.52 14.43
N TYR A 114 -14.18 10.56 14.04
CA TYR A 114 -13.14 11.42 14.62
C TYR A 114 -12.76 12.63 13.76
N TRP A 115 -12.53 13.77 14.40
CA TRP A 115 -11.74 14.86 13.87
C TRP A 115 -10.26 14.62 14.20
N ARG A 116 -9.41 14.66 13.17
CA ARG A 116 -7.97 14.44 13.30
C ARG A 116 -7.20 15.63 12.79
N LEU A 117 -6.11 15.97 13.48
CA LEU A 117 -5.11 16.93 13.02
C LEU A 117 -3.81 16.16 12.73
N LYS A 118 -3.37 16.18 11.48
CA LYS A 118 -2.08 15.66 11.03
C LYS A 118 -1.17 16.80 10.60
N VAL A 119 0.13 16.60 10.76
CA VAL A 119 1.16 17.62 10.52
C VAL A 119 2.31 17.00 9.73
N GLY A 120 2.79 17.74 8.75
CA GLY A 120 3.91 17.41 7.89
C GLY A 120 3.60 16.32 6.86
N ASP A 121 4.51 16.19 5.91
CA ASP A 121 4.54 15.17 4.87
C ASP A 121 5.97 14.60 4.87
N PHE A 122 6.14 13.37 5.37
CA PHE A 122 7.46 12.77 5.57
C PHE A 122 7.63 11.53 4.69
N ARG A 123 8.81 11.42 4.05
CA ARG A 123 9.18 10.24 3.25
C ARG A 123 9.55 9.07 4.16
N THR A 124 10.38 9.31 5.17
CA THR A 124 10.87 8.27 6.08
C THR A 124 10.19 8.33 7.44
N GLN A 125 10.13 7.18 8.13
CA GLN A 125 9.61 7.12 9.49
C GLN A 125 10.51 7.88 10.48
N GLN A 126 11.82 7.92 10.22
CA GLN A 126 12.79 8.62 11.06
C GLN A 126 12.55 10.13 11.06
N ASP A 127 12.32 10.74 9.89
CA ASP A 127 12.00 12.16 9.77
C ASP A 127 10.69 12.50 10.50
N ALA A 128 9.69 11.64 10.36
CA ALA A 128 8.42 11.80 11.05
C ALA A 128 8.56 11.69 12.57
N ASN A 129 9.42 10.79 13.06
CA ASN A 129 9.71 10.66 14.49
C ASN A 129 10.46 11.89 15.02
N ALA A 130 11.44 12.40 14.29
CA ALA A 130 12.16 13.62 14.66
C ALA A 130 11.20 14.81 14.80
N ALA A 131 10.32 15.01 13.80
CA ALA A 131 9.29 16.04 13.84
C ALA A 131 8.27 15.82 14.98
N ALA A 132 7.90 14.57 15.27
CA ALA A 132 7.04 14.24 16.39
C ALA A 132 7.68 14.62 17.73
N ASP A 133 8.99 14.40 17.90
CA ASP A 133 9.72 14.77 19.11
C ASP A 133 9.85 16.30 19.26
N GLU A 134 10.07 17.02 18.16
CA GLU A 134 10.01 18.49 18.16
C GLU A 134 8.63 19.01 18.58
N LEU A 135 7.56 18.44 18.02
CA LEU A 135 6.19 18.78 18.38
C LEU A 135 5.90 18.45 19.85
N ARG A 136 6.40 17.33 20.39
CA ARG A 136 6.26 16.99 21.82
C ARG A 136 6.97 17.99 22.73
N ARG A 137 8.17 18.43 22.37
CA ARG A 137 8.93 19.44 23.14
C ARG A 137 8.25 20.80 23.08
N ALA A 138 7.75 21.19 21.91
CA ALA A 138 7.09 22.49 21.73
C ALA A 138 5.68 22.56 22.34
N PHE A 139 4.97 21.42 22.38
CA PHE A 139 3.62 21.30 22.92
C PHE A 139 3.51 20.15 23.93
N PRO A 140 4.06 20.30 25.15
CA PRO A 140 4.00 19.26 26.17
C PRO A 140 2.57 18.83 26.53
N ALA A 141 1.61 19.76 26.44
CA ALA A 141 0.18 19.51 26.69
C ALA A 141 -0.43 18.46 25.74
N TYR A 142 0.07 18.35 24.51
CA TYR A 142 -0.46 17.42 23.49
C TYR A 142 0.43 16.18 23.32
N SER A 143 1.53 16.10 24.06
CA SER A 143 2.56 15.05 23.92
C SER A 143 2.00 13.63 23.89
N LYS A 144 0.99 13.34 24.71
CA LYS A 144 0.32 12.02 24.80
C LYS A 144 -0.48 11.63 23.56
N GLU A 145 -0.96 12.62 22.82
CA GLU A 145 -1.77 12.41 21.60
C GLU A 145 -0.90 12.29 20.34
N ILE A 146 0.34 12.79 20.40
CA ILE A 146 1.26 12.84 19.26
C ILE A 146 1.74 11.42 18.88
N ARG A 147 1.39 11.01 17.65
CA ARG A 147 1.76 9.70 17.09
C ARG A 147 2.14 9.82 15.62
N VAL A 148 3.09 9.01 15.17
CA VAL A 148 3.43 8.87 13.74
C VAL A 148 2.48 7.86 13.11
N VAL A 149 1.88 8.23 11.98
CA VAL A 149 0.90 7.42 11.25
C VAL A 149 1.30 7.32 9.79
N ARG A 150 1.23 6.13 9.21
CA ARG A 150 1.40 5.93 7.76
C ARG A 150 0.24 6.58 7.02
N ASP A 151 0.55 7.40 6.03
CA ASP A 151 -0.46 8.08 5.20
C ASP A 151 0.08 8.26 3.77
N ARG A 152 -0.79 8.64 2.84
CA ARG A 152 -0.35 9.10 1.53
C ARG A 152 0.02 10.57 1.61
N VAL A 153 1.28 10.86 1.33
CA VAL A 153 1.87 12.19 1.39
C VAL A 153 2.11 12.73 -0.01
N THR A 154 1.94 14.04 -0.16
CA THR A 154 2.39 14.75 -1.35
C THR A 154 3.76 15.30 -1.02
N VAL A 155 4.76 14.78 -1.70
CA VAL A 155 6.13 15.25 -1.52
C VAL A 155 6.33 16.40 -2.49
N HIS A 156 6.55 17.58 -1.94
CA HIS A 156 7.04 18.73 -2.68
C HIS A 156 8.55 18.57 -2.78
N GLU A 157 9.05 18.48 -4.02
CA GLU A 157 10.48 18.41 -4.35
C GLU A 157 11.19 19.74 -4.08
#